data_AF-A0A3N1GY78-F1
#
_entry.id   AF-A0A3N1GY78-F1
#
_cell.length_a   1.000
_cell.length_b   1.000
_cell.length_c   1.000
_cell.angle_alpha   90.00
_cell.angle_beta   90.00
_cell.angle_gamma   90.00
#
_symmetry.space_group_name_H-M   'P 1'
#
loop_
_entity.id
_entity.type
_entity.pdbx_description
1 polymer ?
#
loop_
_entity_poly.entity_id
_entity_poly.type
_entity_poly.pdbx_seq_one_letter_code
_entity_poly.pdbx_strand_id
1 'polypeptide(L)'
;MVAHYRDEKAARALPALVPMHSQHVDEGYRIVAPDATLTAVVAHVQWLDNHPGGPDTHVMISFEDGANVEFPFDVPLTAVWHDERRAIPSADLAAAAPATWRTPAGRWK
;
A
#
# COMPACT_ATOMS: atom_id res chain seq x y z
N MET A 1 19.79 -1.28 6.01
CA MET A 1 19.65 -2.26 4.90
C MET A 1 18.34 -2.98 5.18
N VAL A 2 17.23 -2.47 4.65
CA VAL A 2 15.92 -3.12 4.83
C VAL A 2 15.84 -4.17 3.73
N ALA A 3 15.96 -5.44 4.13
CA ALA A 3 15.83 -6.54 3.20
C ALA A 3 14.34 -6.73 2.91
N HIS A 4 13.84 -6.21 1.78
CA HIS A 4 12.49 -6.50 1.31
C HIS A 4 12.46 -7.96 0.85
N TYR A 5 12.22 -8.85 1.80
CA TYR A 5 12.37 -10.28 1.61
C TYR A 5 11.03 -10.89 1.22
N ARG A 6 10.55 -10.65 -0.02
CA ARG A 6 9.56 -11.53 -0.66
C ARG A 6 9.46 -11.29 -2.17
N ASP A 7 9.79 -12.37 -2.88
CA ASP A 7 9.61 -12.67 -4.31
C ASP A 7 9.66 -11.50 -5.32
N GLU A 8 10.84 -10.88 -5.45
CA GLU A 8 11.14 -9.92 -6.53
C GLU A 8 10.81 -10.45 -7.92
N LYS A 9 10.96 -11.78 -8.13
CA LYS A 9 10.70 -12.41 -9.41
C LYS A 9 9.21 -12.42 -9.73
N ALA A 10 8.35 -12.71 -8.74
CA ALA A 10 6.91 -12.59 -8.88
C ALA A 10 6.49 -11.14 -9.13
N ALA A 11 7.02 -10.17 -8.36
CA ALA A 11 6.71 -8.76 -8.54
C ALA A 11 7.06 -8.27 -9.96
N ARG A 12 8.20 -8.69 -10.52
CA ARG A 12 8.61 -8.35 -11.90
C ARG A 12 7.73 -8.98 -12.97
N ALA A 13 7.05 -10.08 -12.69
CA ALA A 13 6.13 -10.73 -13.63
C ALA A 13 4.76 -10.02 -13.68
N LEU A 14 4.42 -9.22 -12.67
CA LEU A 14 3.18 -8.47 -12.62
C LEU A 14 3.24 -7.20 -13.48
N PRO A 15 2.09 -6.61 -13.84
CA PRO A 15 2.02 -5.25 -14.37
C PRO A 15 2.65 -4.24 -13.39
N ALA A 16 3.10 -3.10 -13.89
CA ALA A 16 3.70 -2.06 -13.04
C ALA A 16 2.71 -1.51 -11.99
N LEU A 17 1.44 -1.44 -12.35
CA LEU A 17 0.32 -1.09 -11.47
C LEU A 17 -0.44 -2.37 -11.14
N VAL A 18 -0.39 -2.76 -9.87
CA VAL A 18 -1.02 -3.99 -9.36
C VAL A 18 -2.25 -3.62 -8.55
N PRO A 19 -3.47 -3.90 -9.05
CA PRO A 19 -4.67 -3.74 -8.23
C PRO A 19 -4.67 -4.80 -7.12
N MET A 20 -4.95 -4.38 -5.90
CA MET A 20 -5.03 -5.25 -4.72
C MET A 20 -6.03 -4.71 -3.70
N HIS A 21 -6.38 -5.54 -2.73
CA HIS A 21 -7.15 -5.09 -1.58
C HIS A 21 -6.20 -4.81 -0.41
N SER A 22 -6.58 -3.88 0.46
CA SER A 22 -5.80 -3.47 1.63
C SER A 22 -5.14 -4.61 2.42
N GLN A 23 -5.86 -5.70 2.69
CA GLN A 23 -5.38 -6.85 3.44
C GLN A 23 -4.36 -7.73 2.69
N HIS A 24 -4.19 -7.48 1.38
CA HIS A 24 -3.24 -8.19 0.51
C HIS A 24 -2.05 -7.31 0.11
N VAL A 25 -1.92 -6.11 0.69
CA VAL A 25 -0.70 -5.32 0.51
C VAL A 25 0.46 -6.02 1.21
N ASP A 26 1.61 -6.04 0.54
CA ASP A 26 2.85 -6.60 1.06
C ASP A 26 3.94 -5.53 1.20
N GLU A 27 4.94 -5.84 2.03
CA GLU A 27 6.16 -5.06 2.18
C GLU A 27 6.93 -4.95 0.84
N GLY A 28 7.65 -3.83 0.64
CA GLY A 28 8.42 -3.60 -0.59
C GLY A 28 7.60 -3.05 -1.76
N TYR A 29 6.29 -2.82 -1.59
CA TYR A 29 5.47 -2.06 -2.52
C TYR A 29 5.36 -0.59 -2.12
N ARG A 30 4.95 0.26 -3.06
CA ARG A 30 4.47 1.63 -2.85
C ARG A 30 3.01 1.67 -3.27
N ILE A 31 2.18 2.47 -2.61
CA ILE A 31 0.76 2.59 -2.91
C ILE A 31 0.52 3.89 -3.66
N VAL A 32 -0.39 3.87 -4.63
CA VAL A 32 -0.88 5.09 -5.28
C VAL A 32 -1.79 5.85 -4.32
N ALA A 33 -1.38 7.07 -3.99
CA ALA A 33 -2.10 7.97 -3.10
C ALA A 33 -3.21 8.74 -3.83
N PRO A 34 -4.17 9.36 -3.09
CA PRO A 34 -5.27 10.10 -3.69
C PRO A 34 -4.84 11.31 -4.52
N ASP A 35 -3.64 11.84 -4.25
CA ASP A 35 -3.02 12.92 -5.03
C ASP A 35 -2.26 12.42 -6.27
N ALA A 36 -2.47 11.15 -6.65
CA ALA A 36 -1.80 10.47 -7.76
C ALA A 36 -0.27 10.37 -7.62
N THR A 37 0.25 10.46 -6.39
CA THR A 37 1.66 10.20 -6.09
C THR A 37 1.86 8.78 -5.56
N LEU A 38 3.12 8.35 -5.47
CA LEU A 38 3.47 7.10 -4.81
C LEU A 38 3.91 7.38 -3.36
N THR A 39 3.43 6.56 -2.44
CA THR A 39 3.92 6.57 -1.06
C THR A 39 5.40 6.21 -0.96
N ALA A 40 5.97 6.44 0.22
CA ALA A 40 7.14 5.68 0.64
C ALA A 40 6.87 4.17 0.59
N VAL A 41 7.94 3.37 0.65
CA VAL A 41 7.82 1.92 0.58
C VAL A 41 7.09 1.41 1.81
N VAL A 42 6.18 0.46 1.62
CA VAL A 42 5.52 -0.29 2.70
C VAL A 42 6.60 -1.06 3.43
N ALA A 43 6.82 -0.67 4.68
CA ALA A 43 7.78 -1.28 5.59
C ALA A 43 7.15 -2.44 6.36
N HIS A 44 5.86 -2.35 6.69
CA HIS A 44 5.15 -3.40 7.43
C HIS A 44 3.64 -3.32 7.23
N VAL A 45 2.96 -4.48 7.26
CA VAL A 45 1.51 -4.59 7.23
C VAL A 45 1.04 -5.42 8.43
N GLN A 46 0.18 -4.84 9.26
CA GLN A 46 -0.33 -5.47 10.47
C GLN A 46 -1.85 -5.61 10.43
N TRP A 47 -2.37 -6.80 10.68
CA TRP A 47 -3.80 -7.04 10.85
C TRP A 47 -4.21 -6.62 12.27
N LEU A 48 -5.33 -5.89 12.40
CA LEU A 48 -5.77 -5.32 13.67
C LEU A 48 -6.83 -6.21 14.34
N ASP A 49 -6.37 -7.22 15.07
CA ASP A 49 -7.24 -8.24 15.69
C ASP A 49 -8.20 -7.71 16.77
N ASN A 50 -7.83 -6.61 17.43
CA ASN A 50 -8.62 -5.98 18.52
C ASN A 50 -9.22 -4.62 18.11
N HIS A 51 -9.51 -4.41 16.83
CA HIS A 51 -10.09 -3.16 16.35
C HIS A 51 -11.54 -2.98 16.85
N PRO A 52 -12.00 -1.76 17.23
CA PRO A 52 -13.37 -1.51 17.66
C PRO A 52 -14.45 -1.89 16.64
N GLY A 53 -14.08 -1.97 15.36
CA GLY A 53 -14.95 -2.46 14.27
C GLY A 53 -15.10 -3.98 14.22
N GLY A 54 -14.35 -4.74 15.02
CA GLY A 54 -14.32 -6.21 15.06
C GLY A 54 -12.99 -6.81 14.60
N PRO A 55 -12.76 -8.11 14.87
CA PRO A 55 -11.57 -8.83 14.39
C PRO A 55 -11.55 -8.91 12.86
N ASP A 56 -10.36 -8.97 12.27
CA ASP A 56 -10.17 -9.11 10.82
C ASP A 56 -10.92 -8.07 9.98
N THR A 57 -11.05 -6.84 10.49
CA THR A 57 -11.76 -5.76 9.79
C THR A 57 -10.85 -4.69 9.24
N HIS A 58 -9.64 -4.52 9.80
CA HIS A 58 -8.73 -3.43 9.45
C HIS A 58 -7.28 -3.91 9.42
N VAL A 59 -6.49 -3.32 8.50
CA VAL A 59 -5.03 -3.45 8.47
C VAL A 59 -4.39 -2.08 8.71
N MET A 60 -3.28 -2.06 9.44
CA MET A 60 -2.38 -0.92 9.52
C MET A 60 -1.22 -1.12 8.54
N ILE A 61 -1.04 -0.18 7.62
CA ILE A 61 0.08 -0.15 6.68
C ILE A 61 1.07 0.90 7.14
N SER A 62 2.28 0.46 7.46
CA SER A 62 3.39 1.32 7.92
C SER A 62 4.37 1.53 6.78
N PHE A 63 4.80 2.77 6.57
CA PHE A 63 5.71 3.17 5.50
C PHE A 63 7.11 3.51 6.05
N GLU A 64 8.13 3.41 5.21
CA GLU A 64 9.54 3.68 5.59
C GLU A 64 9.80 5.13 6.03
N ASP A 65 8.96 6.08 5.63
CA ASP A 65 9.01 7.47 6.09
C ASP A 65 8.39 7.68 7.49
N GLY A 66 7.92 6.61 8.12
CA GLY A 66 7.26 6.61 9.43
C GLY A 66 5.78 7.00 9.38
N ALA A 67 5.21 7.21 8.19
CA ALA A 67 3.77 7.35 8.06
C ALA A 67 3.08 6.00 8.28
N ASN A 68 1.86 6.04 8.83
CA ASN A 68 1.02 4.87 9.01
C ASN A 68 -0.39 5.22 8.52
N VAL A 69 -1.04 4.29 7.85
CA VAL A 69 -2.42 4.44 7.40
C VAL A 69 -3.17 3.16 7.69
N GLU A 70 -4.28 3.30 8.40
CA GLU A 70 -5.20 2.21 8.65
C GLU A 70 -6.22 2.12 7.52
N PHE A 71 -6.50 0.90 7.07
CA PHE A 71 -7.50 0.64 6.05
C PHE A 71 -8.49 -0.41 6.57
N PRO A 72 -9.80 -0.19 6.41
CA PRO A 72 -10.76 -1.28 6.41
C PRO A 72 -10.38 -2.33 5.36
N PHE A 73 -10.69 -3.59 5.62
CA PHE A 73 -10.54 -4.67 4.64
C PHE A 73 -11.36 -4.38 3.38
N ASP A 74 -10.95 -5.01 2.28
CA ASP A 74 -11.60 -4.88 0.97
C ASP A 74 -11.57 -3.47 0.37
N VAL A 75 -10.78 -2.55 0.93
CA VAL A 75 -10.48 -1.27 0.26
C VAL A 75 -9.60 -1.55 -0.96
N PRO A 76 -10.04 -1.18 -2.18
CA PRO A 76 -9.24 -1.34 -3.38
C PRO A 76 -8.10 -0.32 -3.40
N LEU A 77 -6.89 -0.82 -3.64
CA LEU A 77 -5.66 -0.06 -3.75
C LEU A 77 -4.94 -0.43 -5.04
N THR A 78 -4.06 0.46 -5.47
CA THR A 78 -3.11 0.16 -6.55
C THR A 78 -1.71 0.25 -5.98
N ALA A 79 -0.92 -0.80 -6.16
CA ALA A 79 0.47 -0.83 -5.69
C ALA A 79 1.47 -0.95 -6.84
N VAL A 80 2.68 -0.48 -6.58
CA VAL A 80 3.82 -0.48 -7.48
C VAL A 80 5.01 -1.07 -6.73
N TRP A 81 5.71 -2.02 -7.32
CA TRP A 81 6.93 -2.56 -6.71
C TRP A 81 7.98 -1.47 -6.50
N HIS A 82 8.69 -1.43 -5.36
CA HIS A 82 9.59 -0.31 -5.06
C HIS A 82 10.77 -0.16 -6.04
N ASP A 83 11.25 -1.26 -6.64
CA ASP A 83 12.29 -1.28 -7.68
C ASP A 83 11.67 -1.44 -9.09
N GLU A 84 10.44 -0.98 -9.28
CA GLU A 84 9.85 -0.87 -10.61
C GLU A 84 10.69 0.08 -11.48
N ARG A 85 11.06 -0.39 -12.68
CA ARG A 85 11.91 0.35 -13.62
C ARG A 85 11.14 0.81 -14.85
N ARG A 86 9.96 0.26 -15.10
CA ARG A 86 9.07 0.70 -16.18
C ARG A 86 8.59 2.11 -15.87
N ALA A 87 8.56 2.95 -16.89
CA ALA A 87 7.94 4.27 -16.76
C ALA A 87 6.44 4.09 -16.53
N ILE A 88 5.92 4.68 -15.46
CA ILE A 88 4.48 4.76 -15.19
C ILE A 88 4.04 6.19 -15.55
N PRO A 89 3.25 6.37 -16.62
CA PRO A 89 2.71 7.67 -16.99
C PRO A 89 1.93 8.30 -15.82
N SER A 90 2.03 9.62 -15.67
CA SER A 90 1.24 10.35 -14.67
C SER A 90 -0.27 10.20 -14.86
N ALA A 91 -0.72 10.02 -16.11
CA ALA A 91 -2.11 9.73 -16.42
C ALA A 91 -2.57 8.37 -15.85
N ASP A 92 -1.69 7.36 -15.86
CA ASP A 92 -2.00 6.03 -15.33
C ASP A 92 -2.03 6.05 -13.80
N LEU A 93 -1.13 6.81 -13.16
CA LEU A 93 -1.20 7.06 -11.71
C LEU A 93 -2.48 7.81 -11.32
N ALA A 94 -2.88 8.81 -12.10
CA ALA A 94 -4.11 9.56 -11.87
C ALA A 94 -5.36 8.68 -12.04
N ALA A 95 -5.37 7.78 -13.03
CA ALA A 95 -6.46 6.82 -13.21
C ALA A 95 -6.51 5.75 -12.11
N ALA A 96 -5.35 5.40 -11.54
CA ALA A 96 -5.21 4.44 -10.45
C ALA A 96 -5.41 5.05 -9.05
N ALA A 97 -5.44 6.38 -8.94
CA ALA A 97 -5.55 7.09 -7.67
C ALA A 97 -6.95 6.89 -7.07
N PRO A 98 -7.06 6.43 -5.81
CA PRO A 98 -8.34 6.37 -5.14
C PRO A 98 -8.82 7.79 -4.81
N ALA A 99 -10.13 8.03 -4.82
CA ALA A 99 -10.67 9.35 -4.47
C ALA A 99 -10.28 9.82 -3.05
N THR A 100 -10.21 8.87 -2.10
CA THR A 100 -9.70 9.08 -0.74
C THR A 100 -9.15 7.76 -0.22
N TRP A 101 -8.15 7.81 0.67
CA TRP A 101 -7.93 6.71 1.61
C TRP A 101 -8.95 6.89 2.73
N ARG A 102 -9.81 5.89 2.96
CA ARG A 102 -10.82 5.99 4.01
C ARG A 102 -10.12 6.17 5.37
N THR A 103 -10.42 7.32 5.99
CA THR A 103 -10.01 7.81 7.31
C THR A 103 -8.51 7.70 7.62
N PRO A 104 -7.76 8.82 7.65
CA PRO A 104 -6.41 8.80 8.17
C PRO A 104 -6.45 8.42 9.66
N ALA A 105 -6.01 7.21 9.99
CA ALA A 105 -5.61 6.90 11.36
C ALA A 105 -4.43 7.83 11.68
N GLY A 106 -4.62 8.74 12.63
CA GLY A 106 -3.58 9.69 13.03
C GLY A 106 -2.27 8.99 13.40
N ARG A 107 -1.15 9.71 13.35
CA ARG A 107 0.16 9.20 13.80
C ARG A 107 0.05 8.66 15.23
N TRP A 108 0.33 7.37 15.41
CA TRP A 108 0.49 6.77 16.72
C TRP A 108 1.77 7.35 17.34
N LYS A 109 1.64 7.99 18.51
CA LYS A 109 2.75 8.51 19.32
C LYS A 109 3.16 7.49 20.37
#